data_AF-A0ABD2KXI5-F1
#
_entry.id   AF-A0ABD2KXI5-F1
#
_cell.length_a   1.000
_cell.length_b   1.000
_cell.length_c   1.000
_cell.angle_alpha   90.00
_cell.angle_beta   90.00
_cell.angle_gamma   90.00
#
_symmetry.space_group_name_H-M   'P 1'
#
loop_
_entity.id
_entity.type
_entity.pdbx_description
1 polymer ?
#
loop_
_entity_poly.entity_id
_entity_poly.type
_entity_poly.pdbx_seq_one_letter_code
_entity_poly.pdbx_strand_id
1 'polypeptide(L)'
;MSSSPSSAVFIFAYSLFSVELIICVAVLAITFLNLAVIVPTKLLHLNLKSILITQTVTTMIFVGDRSIMLVRKLIFSNNLFAPADMTLQVGVL
;
A
#
# COMPACT_ATOMS: atom_id res chain seq x y z
N MET A 1 -30.76 9.97 15.15
CA MET A 1 -30.68 8.53 14.79
C MET A 1 -29.37 8.32 14.06
N SER A 2 -28.35 7.80 14.73
CA SER A 2 -27.07 7.48 14.10
C SER A 2 -27.23 6.20 13.28
N SER A 3 -27.31 6.34 11.95
CA SER A 3 -27.27 5.20 11.04
C SER A 3 -25.88 4.57 11.13
N SER A 4 -25.74 3.50 11.91
CA SER A 4 -24.54 2.66 11.90
C SER A 4 -24.24 2.23 10.46
N PRO A 5 -22.97 2.22 10.01
CA PRO A 5 -22.65 1.82 8.66
C PRO A 5 -23.13 0.38 8.42
N SER A 6 -23.77 0.14 7.27
CA SER A 6 -24.23 -1.19 6.89
C SER A 6 -23.05 -2.18 6.90
N SER A 7 -23.28 -3.40 7.40
CA SER A 7 -22.28 -4.47 7.43
C SER A 7 -21.62 -4.72 6.06
N ALA A 8 -22.34 -4.43 4.96
CA ALA A 8 -21.82 -4.50 3.61
C ALA A 8 -20.69 -3.50 3.33
N VAL A 9 -20.77 -2.28 3.89
CA VAL A 9 -19.75 -1.24 3.74
C VAL A 9 -18.46 -1.68 4.44
N PHE A 10 -18.59 -2.24 5.65
CA PHE A 10 -17.44 -2.79 6.39
C PHE A 10 -16.75 -3.93 5.62
N ILE A 11 -17.51 -4.92 5.13
CA ILE A 11 -16.96 -6.05 4.37
C ILE A 11 -16.25 -5.55 3.10
N PHE A 12 -16.84 -4.58 2.40
CA PHE A 12 -16.26 -4.02 1.18
C PHE A 12 -14.92 -3.33 1.44
N ALA A 13 -14.80 -2.49 2.46
CA ALA A 13 -13.52 -1.82 2.75
C ALA A 13 -12.44 -2.77 3.29
N TYR A 14 -12.80 -3.77 4.09
CA TYR A 14 -11.85 -4.82 4.47
C TYR A 14 -11.35 -5.59 3.25
N SER A 15 -12.24 -5.88 2.29
CA SER A 15 -11.86 -6.55 1.05
C SER A 15 -10.89 -5.70 0.22
N LEU A 16 -11.17 -4.39 0.05
CA LEU A 16 -10.27 -3.47 -0.64
C LEU A 16 -8.92 -3.33 0.07
N PHE A 17 -8.93 -3.26 1.41
CA PHE A 17 -7.72 -3.23 2.22
C PHE A 17 -6.87 -4.49 2.03
N SER A 18 -7.49 -5.67 2.06
CA SER A 18 -6.80 -6.95 1.83
C SER A 18 -6.20 -7.02 0.41
N VAL A 19 -6.93 -6.55 -0.61
CA VAL A 19 -6.41 -6.48 -1.99
C VAL A 19 -5.22 -5.53 -2.07
N GLU A 20 -5.29 -4.33 -1.47
CA GLU A 20 -4.19 -3.37 -1.47
C GLU A 20 -2.94 -3.95 -0.79
N LEU A 21 -3.12 -4.67 0.32
CA LEU A 21 -2.03 -5.32 1.05
C LEU A 21 -1.36 -6.44 0.23
N ILE A 22 -2.15 -7.28 -0.46
CA ILE A 22 -1.63 -8.33 -1.34
C ILE A 22 -0.84 -7.71 -2.50
N ILE A 23 -1.34 -6.63 -3.10
CA ILE A 23 -0.64 -5.91 -4.17
C ILE A 23 0.68 -5.35 -3.64
N CYS A 24 0.72 -4.73 -2.45
CA CYS A 24 1.96 -4.25 -1.85
C CYS A 24 2.99 -5.38 -1.67
N VAL A 25 2.57 -6.55 -1.16
CA VAL A 25 3.47 -7.71 -1.00
C VAL A 25 3.99 -8.22 -2.35
N ALA A 26 3.12 -8.30 -3.37
CA ALA A 26 3.50 -8.74 -4.71
C ALA A 26 4.51 -7.78 -5.36
N VAL A 27 4.27 -6.47 -5.28
CA VAL A 27 5.19 -5.45 -5.81
C VAL A 27 6.53 -5.50 -5.09
N LEU A 28 6.53 -5.71 -3.77
CA LEU A 28 7.76 -5.86 -3.00
C LEU A 28 8.56 -7.10 -3.45
N ALA A 29 7.89 -8.23 -3.66
CA ALA A 29 8.52 -9.46 -4.15
C ALA A 29 9.15 -9.28 -5.54
N ILE A 30 8.45 -8.62 -6.47
CA ILE A 30 8.98 -8.28 -7.80
C ILE A 30 10.17 -7.33 -7.69
N THR A 31 10.13 -6.37 -6.76
CA THR A 31 11.23 -5.42 -6.51
C THR A 31 12.49 -6.16 -6.02
N PHE A 32 12.33 -7.12 -5.10
CA PHE A 32 13.44 -7.97 -4.65
C PHE A 32 13.98 -8.87 -5.77
N LEU A 33 13.11 -9.41 -6.62
CA LEU A 33 13.52 -10.18 -7.79
C LEU A 33 14.35 -9.32 -8.75
N ASN A 34 13.89 -8.10 -9.05
CA ASN A 34 14.63 -7.15 -9.87
C ASN A 34 16.00 -6.83 -9.27
N LEU A 35 16.08 -6.58 -7.96
CA LEU A 35 17.35 -6.36 -7.27
C LEU A 35 18.28 -7.58 -7.36
N ALA A 36 17.75 -8.78 -7.16
CA ALA A 36 18.49 -10.03 -7.24
C ALA A 36 19.03 -10.32 -8.64
N VAL A 37 18.39 -9.81 -9.71
CA VAL A 37 18.87 -9.91 -11.09
C VAL A 37 19.93 -8.84 -11.40
N ILE A 38 19.82 -7.64 -10.82
CA ILE A 38 20.77 -6.51 -11.04
C ILE A 38 22.15 -6.78 -10.41
N VAL A 39 22.19 -7.42 -9.25
CA VAL A 39 23.43 -7.73 -8.51
C VAL A 39 24.40 -8.61 -9.33
N PRO A 40 23.98 -9.76 -9.91
CA PRO A 40 24.87 -10.64 -10.67
C PRO A 40 25.12 -10.17 -12.11
N THR A 41 24.25 -9.33 -12.69
CA THR A 41 24.40 -8.90 -14.08
C THR A 41 25.53 -7.87 -14.22
N LYS A 42 26.69 -8.31 -14.74
CA LYS A 42 27.81 -7.43 -15.13
C LYS A 42 27.61 -6.71 -16.48
N LEU A 43 26.48 -6.95 -17.16
CA LEU A 43 26.20 -6.53 -18.54
C LEU A 43 25.66 -5.10 -18.70
N LEU A 44 25.12 -4.49 -17.63
CA LEU A 44 24.53 -3.16 -17.72
C LEU A 44 25.60 -2.07 -17.55
N HIS A 45 25.59 -1.12 -18.49
CA HIS A 45 26.36 0.12 -18.41
C HIS A 45 26.11 0.81 -17.06
N LEU A 46 27.15 1.41 -16.45
CA LEU A 46 27.12 1.96 -15.09
C LEU A 46 25.94 2.92 -14.87
N ASN A 47 25.62 3.76 -15.88
CA ASN A 47 24.49 4.69 -15.83
C ASN A 47 23.12 3.98 -15.79
N LEU A 48 22.94 2.89 -16.54
CA LEU A 48 21.71 2.11 -16.52
C LEU A 48 21.57 1.33 -15.21
N LYS A 49 22.66 0.81 -14.66
CA LYS A 49 22.65 0.20 -13.32
C LYS A 49 22.20 1.18 -12.25
N SER A 50 22.76 2.39 -12.27
CA SER A 50 22.41 3.44 -11.32
C SER A 50 20.92 3.77 -11.37
N ILE A 51 20.37 4.02 -12.56
CA ILE A 51 18.95 4.31 -12.74
C ILE A 51 18.06 3.17 -12.22
N LEU A 52 18.42 1.93 -12.53
CA LEU A 52 17.63 0.76 -12.14
C LEU A 52 17.67 0.53 -10.63
N ILE A 53 18.81 0.80 -9.98
CA ILE A 53 18.95 0.78 -8.51
C ILE A 53 18.10 1.90 -7.90
N THR A 54 18.19 3.13 -8.41
CA THR A 54 17.37 4.26 -7.92
C THR A 54 15.89 3.95 -8.04
N GLN A 55 15.45 3.44 -9.18
CA GLN A 55 14.06 3.04 -9.40
C GLN A 55 13.61 1.96 -8.41
N THR A 56 14.44 0.93 -8.19
CA THR A 56 14.18 -0.16 -7.24
C THR A 56 14.06 0.36 -5.79
N VAL A 57 14.96 1.27 -5.39
CA VAL A 57 14.93 1.90 -4.06
C VAL A 57 13.69 2.78 -3.91
N THR A 58 13.36 3.59 -4.91
CA THR A 58 12.15 4.43 -4.89
C THR A 58 10.89 3.58 -4.78
N THR A 59 10.77 2.48 -5.53
CA THR A 59 9.62 1.56 -5.41
C THR A 59 9.55 0.91 -4.03
N MET A 60 10.69 0.52 -3.45
CA MET A 60 10.74 -0.09 -2.12
C MET A 60 10.28 0.91 -1.04
N ILE A 61 10.73 2.16 -1.12
CA ILE A 61 10.32 3.23 -0.19
C ILE A 61 8.81 3.52 -0.33
N PHE A 62 8.31 3.65 -1.56
CA PHE A 62 6.90 3.93 -1.80
C PHE A 62 5.97 2.82 -1.28
N VAL A 63 6.31 1.55 -1.56
CA VAL A 63 5.54 0.40 -1.09
C VAL A 63 5.66 0.25 0.43
N GLY A 64 6.83 0.52 1.00
CA GLY A 64 7.05 0.53 2.45
C GLY A 64 6.18 1.57 3.16
N ASP A 65 6.17 2.81 2.68
CA ASP A 65 5.35 3.90 3.23
C ASP A 65 3.85 3.56 3.15
N ARG A 66 3.40 3.06 2.01
CA ARG A 66 2.02 2.58 1.82
C ARG A 66 1.66 1.45 2.78
N SER A 67 2.56 0.47 2.95
CA SER A 67 2.35 -0.65 3.88
C SER A 67 2.27 -0.17 5.33
N ILE A 68 3.15 0.76 5.74
CA ILE A 68 3.13 1.36 7.08
C ILE A 68 1.82 2.12 7.31
N MET A 69 1.35 2.89 6.32
CA MET A 69 0.06 3.58 6.40
C MET A 69 -1.10 2.60 6.57
N LEU A 70 -1.12 1.50 5.81
CA LEU A 70 -2.14 0.45 5.90
C LEU A 70 -2.11 -0.25 7.27
N VAL A 71 -0.93 -0.62 7.76
CA VAL A 71 -0.77 -1.23 9.08
C VAL A 71 -1.17 -0.26 10.19
N ARG A 72 -0.85 1.04 10.08
CA ARG A 72 -1.31 2.05 11.04
C ARG A 72 -2.84 2.18 11.04
N LYS A 73 -3.48 2.16 9.86
CA LYS A 73 -4.94 2.14 9.76
C LYS A 73 -5.55 0.90 10.43
N LEU A 74 -4.89 -0.25 10.34
CA LEU A 74 -5.35 -1.50 10.95
C LEU A 74 -5.16 -1.54 12.47
N ILE A 75 -4.02 -1.05 12.98
CA ILE A 75 -3.63 -1.17 14.41
C ILE A 75 -4.16 0.00 15.24
N PHE A 76 -4.02 1.23 14.77
CA PHE A 76 -4.32 2.44 15.55
C PHE A 76 -5.74 2.97 15.31
N SER A 77 -6.39 2.54 14.24
CA SER A 77 -7.78 2.86 13.97
C SER A 77 -8.60 1.59 14.11
N ASN A 78 -9.22 1.40 15.28
CA ASN A 78 -10.36 0.47 15.42
C ASN A 78 -11.51 0.80 14.43
N ASN A 79 -11.40 1.92 13.72
CA ASN A 79 -12.23 2.33 12.61
C ASN A 79 -11.37 2.42 11.34
N LEU A 80 -11.40 1.38 10.49
CA LEU A 80 -10.83 1.38 9.13
C LEU A 80 -11.27 2.62 8.28
N PHE A 81 -12.29 3.34 8.76
CA PHE A 81 -13.01 4.44 8.15
C PHE A 81 -12.89 5.79 8.85
N ALA A 82 -12.01 6.01 9.83
CA ALA A 82 -11.99 7.29 10.58
C ALA A 82 -12.10 8.59 9.73
N PRO A 83 -11.51 8.71 8.51
CA PRO A 83 -11.78 9.88 7.65
C PRO A 83 -13.06 9.79 6.80
N ALA A 84 -13.55 8.58 6.46
CA ALA A 84 -14.79 8.37 5.70
C ALA A 84 -16.05 8.55 6.55
N ASP A 85 -15.97 8.23 7.84
CA ASP A 85 -17.05 8.38 8.82
C ASP A 85 -17.37 9.88 9.06
N MET A 86 -16.33 10.73 9.06
CA MET A 86 -16.49 12.19 9.16
C MET A 86 -17.11 12.82 7.90
N THR A 87 -16.84 12.26 6.72
CA THR A 87 -17.40 12.77 5.45
C THR A 87 -18.87 12.37 5.25
N LEU A 88 -19.27 11.20 5.75
CA LEU A 88 -20.68 10.77 5.77
C LEU A 88 -21.53 11.54 6.80
N GLN A 89 -20.95 12.00 7.91
CA GLN A 89 -21.68 12.84 8.87
C GLN A 89 -21.99 14.25 8.36
N VAL A 90 -21.11 14.85 7.54
CA VAL A 90 -21.33 16.20 6.98
C VAL A 90 -22.41 16.21 5.89
N GLY A 91 -22.63 15.09 5.18
CA GLY A 91 -23.66 14.97 4.14
C GLY A 91 -25.08 14.66 4.65
N VAL A 92 -25.28 14.56 5.96
CA VAL A 92 -26.57 14.21 6.61
C VAL A 92 -27.11 15.38 7.46
N LEU A 93 -26.55 16.58 7.33
CA LEU A 93 -26.99 17.79 8.03
C LEU A 93 -27.65 18.79 7.09
#